data_AF-A0A4U5M163-F1
#
_entry.id   AF-A0A4U5M163-F1
#
_cell.length_a   1.000
_cell.length_b   1.000
_cell.length_c   1.000
_cell.angle_alpha   90.00
_cell.angle_beta   90.00
_cell.angle_gamma   90.00
#
_symmetry.space_group_name_H-M   'P 1'
#
loop_
_entity.id
_entity.type
_entity.pdbx_description
1 polymer ?
#
loop_
_entity_poly.entity_id
_entity_poly.type
_entity_poly.pdbx_seq_one_letter_code
_entity_poly.pdbx_strand_id
1 'polypeptide(L)'
;MSKYAHPTIAQLVERRTVVMSDILRSLVRIRLCDQIQTFTDIENVLQVAKSNPKRWKQFAIVEDPIQRFAKAYTDTCFNNPKWLDLPSQEICKECGEAGSGALSVGCFLNRYNKRLRKIADGETEADYVDKRFLPQNWFCKFHSTISSYQILKVPSNQSKDYKDVSANLGNFFAANGVKKYQAEVLGDAFKGFKLGPKTKRAKEVDEFAKTILAIQENPTLKEMIMKTYYFDYFYFGYDMLNGTHKHD
;
A
#
# COMPACT_ATOMS: atom_id res chain seq x y z
N MET A 1 29.37 -22.94 -34.90
CA MET A 1 28.05 -22.56 -34.37
C MET A 1 28.12 -22.62 -32.85
N SER A 2 28.32 -21.47 -32.19
CA SER A 2 28.71 -21.40 -30.78
C SER A 2 27.50 -21.40 -29.84
N LYS A 3 27.60 -22.22 -28.81
CA LYS A 3 26.68 -22.38 -27.68
C LYS A 3 26.73 -21.13 -26.79
N TYR A 4 25.59 -20.52 -26.49
CA TYR A 4 25.42 -19.70 -25.29
C TYR A 4 24.26 -20.27 -24.48
N ALA A 5 24.61 -21.06 -23.47
CA ALA A 5 23.69 -21.51 -22.45
C ALA A 5 23.34 -20.33 -21.53
N HIS A 6 22.06 -20.10 -21.31
CA HIS A 6 21.58 -19.14 -20.32
C HIS A 6 21.87 -19.65 -18.91
N PRO A 7 22.45 -18.82 -18.02
CA PRO A 7 22.72 -19.23 -16.65
C PRO A 7 21.42 -19.38 -15.85
N THR A 8 21.27 -20.50 -15.16
CA THR A 8 20.19 -20.74 -14.18
C THR A 8 20.35 -19.84 -12.95
N ILE A 9 19.23 -19.49 -12.28
CA ILE A 9 19.13 -18.58 -11.12
C ILE A 9 20.17 -18.84 -10.01
N ALA A 10 20.59 -20.09 -9.80
CA ALA A 10 21.66 -20.42 -8.86
C ALA A 10 23.00 -19.71 -9.17
N GLN A 11 23.31 -19.45 -10.45
CA GLN A 11 24.54 -18.79 -10.89
C GLN A 11 24.49 -17.26 -10.74
N LEU A 12 23.30 -16.67 -10.58
CA LEU A 12 23.13 -15.23 -10.36
C LEU A 12 23.30 -14.84 -8.89
N VAL A 13 23.12 -15.80 -7.96
CA VAL A 13 23.30 -15.58 -6.52
C VAL A 13 24.80 -15.56 -6.13
N GLU A 14 25.66 -16.22 -6.90
CA GLU A 14 27.11 -16.26 -6.65
C GLU A 14 27.88 -15.02 -7.12
N ARG A 15 27.35 -14.26 -8.08
CA ARG A 15 28.03 -13.05 -8.57
C ARG A 15 27.60 -11.83 -7.77
N ARG A 16 28.33 -11.56 -6.70
CA ARG A 16 28.41 -10.21 -6.11
C ARG A 16 28.72 -9.22 -7.24
N THR A 17 27.90 -8.19 -7.39
CA THR A 17 28.00 -7.07 -8.37
C THR A 17 27.20 -7.26 -9.67
N VAL A 18 25.91 -6.91 -9.62
CA VAL A 18 25.19 -6.43 -10.81
C VAL A 18 25.40 -4.91 -10.88
N VAL A 19 25.79 -4.43 -12.05
CA VAL A 19 26.28 -3.07 -12.31
C VAL A 19 25.14 -2.05 -12.21
N MET A 20 25.41 -0.97 -11.47
CA MET A 20 24.49 0.10 -11.07
C MET A 20 23.83 0.89 -12.22
N SER A 21 24.44 0.91 -13.41
CA SER A 21 24.01 1.79 -14.52
C SER A 21 22.75 1.32 -15.23
N ASP A 22 22.49 0.02 -15.28
CA ASP A 22 21.34 -0.54 -15.99
C ASP A 22 20.03 -0.42 -15.19
N ILE A 23 20.15 -0.15 -13.89
CA ILE A 23 19.04 0.05 -12.96
C ILE A 23 18.37 1.43 -13.16
N LEU A 24 19.13 2.45 -13.58
CA LEU A 24 18.63 3.83 -13.59
C LEU A 24 17.82 4.20 -14.84
N ARG A 25 17.98 3.52 -15.98
CA ARG A 25 17.23 3.83 -17.22
C ARG A 25 15.83 3.21 -17.29
N SER A 26 15.47 2.33 -16.35
CA SER A 26 14.23 1.52 -16.42
C SER A 26 13.09 1.99 -15.51
N LEU A 27 13.30 3.04 -14.70
CA LEU A 27 12.50 3.36 -13.51
C LEU A 27 11.11 3.98 -13.74
N VAL A 28 10.64 4.16 -14.97
CA VAL A 28 9.32 4.79 -15.23
C VAL A 28 8.30 3.86 -15.89
N ARG A 29 8.71 2.71 -16.45
CA ARG A 29 7.77 1.77 -17.11
C ARG A 29 8.03 0.28 -16.90
N ILE A 30 9.10 -0.11 -16.22
CA ILE A 30 9.37 -1.52 -15.96
C ILE A 30 8.95 -1.81 -14.51
N ARG A 31 7.92 -2.65 -14.33
CA ARG A 31 7.79 -3.44 -13.11
C ARG A 31 9.14 -4.14 -12.98
N LEU A 32 9.98 -3.77 -12.01
CA LEU A 32 11.40 -4.15 -11.84
C LEU A 32 11.67 -5.67 -11.73
N CYS A 33 10.71 -6.50 -12.13
CA CYS A 33 10.19 -7.58 -11.34
C CYS A 33 9.00 -8.27 -12.07
N ASP A 34 9.01 -8.26 -13.41
CA ASP A 34 7.98 -8.92 -14.24
C ASP A 34 7.99 -10.47 -14.11
N GLN A 35 8.90 -10.98 -13.28
CA GLN A 35 9.08 -12.39 -12.90
C GLN A 35 9.07 -12.60 -11.36
N ILE A 36 8.56 -11.65 -10.54
CA ILE A 36 8.49 -11.88 -9.09
C ILE A 36 7.51 -13.02 -8.80
N GLN A 37 8.00 -14.07 -8.13
CA GLN A 37 7.15 -14.93 -7.32
C GLN A 37 6.57 -14.08 -6.18
N THR A 38 5.31 -13.69 -6.29
CA THR A 38 4.60 -13.01 -5.21
C THR A 38 4.16 -14.05 -4.19
N PHE A 39 4.48 -13.82 -2.92
CA PHE A 39 4.08 -14.70 -1.84
C PHE A 39 3.03 -14.02 -0.96
N THR A 40 2.13 -14.82 -0.40
CA THR A 40 1.06 -14.37 0.49
C THR A 40 1.45 -14.42 1.97
N ASP A 41 2.66 -14.87 2.29
CA ASP A 41 3.24 -14.92 3.62
C ASP A 41 4.77 -15.04 3.55
N ILE A 42 5.45 -14.62 4.61
CA ILE A 42 6.91 -14.62 4.70
C ILE A 42 7.50 -16.04 4.84
N GLU A 43 6.75 -16.98 5.39
CA GLU A 43 7.21 -18.36 5.61
C GLU A 43 7.50 -19.03 4.27
N ASN A 44 6.61 -18.85 3.29
CA ASN A 44 6.77 -19.33 1.93
C ASN A 44 7.97 -18.68 1.23
N VAL A 45 8.20 -17.37 1.43
CA VAL A 45 9.39 -16.68 0.91
C VAL A 45 10.66 -17.35 1.45
N LEU A 46 10.72 -17.60 2.76
CA LEU A 46 11.88 -18.18 3.42
C LEU A 46 12.14 -19.62 3.00
N GLN A 47 11.07 -20.40 2.80
CA GLN A 47 11.14 -21.77 2.30
C GLN A 47 11.71 -21.81 0.88
N VAL A 48 11.18 -21.00 -0.03
CA VAL A 48 11.67 -20.94 -1.42
C VAL A 48 13.10 -20.41 -1.48
N ALA A 49 13.41 -19.37 -0.69
CA ALA A 49 14.75 -18.81 -0.62
C ALA A 49 15.76 -19.73 0.12
N LYS A 50 15.30 -20.83 0.73
CA LYS A 50 16.11 -21.73 1.58
C LYS A 50 16.96 -20.94 2.59
N SER A 51 16.34 -19.94 3.22
CA SER A 51 17.06 -18.93 4.00
C SER A 51 16.56 -18.87 5.44
N ASN A 52 17.43 -18.40 6.34
CA ASN A 52 17.11 -18.28 7.76
C ASN A 52 16.40 -16.93 8.01
N PRO A 53 15.20 -16.89 8.63
CA PRO A 53 14.49 -15.64 8.94
C PRO A 53 15.34 -14.59 9.66
N LYS A 54 16.27 -14.99 10.53
CA LYS A 54 17.16 -14.07 11.27
C LYS A 54 18.09 -13.24 10.37
N ARG A 55 18.30 -13.67 9.12
CA ARG A 55 19.12 -12.96 8.13
C ARG A 55 18.34 -11.91 7.35
N TRP A 56 17.02 -11.91 7.46
CA TRP A 56 16.16 -11.00 6.71
C TRP A 56 15.92 -9.74 7.53
N LYS A 57 16.11 -8.61 6.88
CA LYS A 57 15.79 -7.30 7.41
C LYS A 57 14.61 -6.83 6.59
N GLN A 58 13.47 -6.70 7.25
CA GLN A 58 12.20 -6.44 6.60
C GLN A 58 11.74 -5.04 6.94
N PHE A 59 11.11 -4.39 5.98
CA PHE A 59 10.41 -3.13 6.21
C PHE A 59 9.05 -3.21 5.53
N ALA A 60 8.09 -2.46 6.06
CA ALA A 60 6.77 -2.32 5.47
C ALA A 60 6.47 -0.84 5.28
N ILE A 61 5.97 -0.48 4.10
CA ILE A 61 5.48 0.87 3.84
C ILE A 61 3.98 0.88 4.15
N VAL A 62 3.58 1.71 5.11
CA VAL A 62 2.21 1.78 5.62
C VAL A 62 1.63 3.17 5.41
N GLU A 63 0.33 3.21 5.16
CA GLU A 63 -0.41 4.41 4.76
C GLU A 63 -1.38 4.80 5.88
N ASP A 64 -1.61 6.11 6.04
CA ASP A 64 -2.67 6.59 6.93
C ASP A 64 -4.03 6.05 6.46
N PRO A 65 -4.86 5.44 7.33
CA PRO A 65 -6.07 4.74 6.89
C PRO A 65 -7.09 5.60 6.14
N ILE A 66 -7.26 6.88 6.51
CA ILE A 66 -8.15 7.80 5.78
C ILE A 66 -7.60 8.05 4.38
N GLN A 67 -6.32 8.39 4.25
CA GLN A 67 -5.71 8.65 2.94
C GLN A 67 -5.66 7.41 2.07
N ARG A 68 -5.41 6.24 2.65
CA ARG A 68 -5.45 4.96 1.94
C ARG A 68 -6.83 4.72 1.37
N PHE A 69 -7.88 4.87 2.18
CA PHE A 69 -9.26 4.76 1.71
C PHE A 69 -9.55 5.78 0.61
N ALA A 70 -9.23 7.06 0.83
CA ALA A 70 -9.49 8.12 -0.14
C ALA A 70 -8.80 7.83 -1.47
N LYS A 71 -7.54 7.38 -1.44
CA LYS A 71 -6.80 6.95 -2.63
C LYS A 71 -7.50 5.80 -3.34
N ALA A 72 -7.89 4.76 -2.61
CA ALA A 72 -8.57 3.60 -3.17
C ALA A 72 -9.92 3.96 -3.79
N TYR A 73 -10.70 4.81 -3.11
CA TYR A 73 -11.99 5.33 -3.57
C TYR A 73 -11.83 6.16 -4.84
N THR A 74 -10.92 7.14 -4.84
CA THR A 74 -10.64 7.97 -6.01
C THR A 74 -10.16 7.14 -7.20
N ASP A 75 -9.20 6.23 -6.98
CA ASP A 75 -8.64 5.39 -8.03
C ASP A 75 -9.67 4.41 -8.62
N THR A 76 -10.65 3.98 -7.81
CA THR A 76 -11.67 3.01 -8.23
C THR A 76 -12.87 3.67 -8.88
N CYS A 77 -13.38 4.76 -8.30
CA CYS A 77 -14.62 5.38 -8.78
C CYS A 77 -14.40 6.49 -9.82
N PHE A 78 -13.22 7.12 -9.87
CA PHE A 78 -12.97 8.29 -10.75
C PHE A 78 -11.85 8.09 -11.77
N ASN A 79 -10.96 7.11 -11.56
CA ASN A 79 -9.79 6.91 -12.39
C ASN A 79 -9.79 5.60 -13.18
N ASN A 80 -10.97 5.00 -13.37
CA ASN A 80 -11.07 3.70 -14.01
C ASN A 80 -11.49 3.82 -15.49
N PRO A 81 -10.58 3.56 -16.45
CA PRO A 81 -10.91 3.62 -17.87
C PRO A 81 -11.78 2.44 -18.35
N LYS A 82 -11.93 1.37 -17.55
CA LYS A 82 -12.77 0.22 -17.88
C LYS A 82 -13.57 -0.22 -16.65
N TRP A 83 -14.86 0.04 -16.66
CA TRP A 83 -15.79 -0.56 -15.70
C TRP A 83 -15.85 -2.06 -16.00
N LEU A 84 -15.34 -2.87 -15.07
CA LEU A 84 -15.18 -4.32 -15.20
C LEU A 84 -16.28 -5.09 -14.45
N ASP A 85 -17.36 -4.40 -14.08
CA ASP A 85 -18.49 -4.94 -13.33
C ASP A 85 -18.07 -5.70 -12.07
N LEU A 86 -17.02 -5.20 -11.41
CA LEU A 86 -16.55 -5.71 -10.13
C LEU A 86 -17.35 -5.10 -8.99
N PRO A 87 -17.59 -5.83 -7.88
CA PRO A 87 -18.40 -5.35 -6.76
C PRO A 87 -18.03 -3.96 -6.24
N SER A 88 -16.74 -3.68 -6.04
CA SER A 88 -16.28 -2.33 -5.62
C SER A 88 -16.68 -1.23 -6.60
N GLN A 89 -16.65 -1.53 -7.90
CA GLN A 89 -17.00 -0.59 -8.97
C GLN A 89 -18.52 -0.47 -9.15
N GLU A 90 -19.24 -1.56 -8.98
CA GLU A 90 -20.71 -1.55 -8.93
C GLU A 90 -21.21 -0.67 -7.79
N ILE A 91 -20.60 -0.78 -6.60
CA ILE A 91 -20.91 0.11 -5.47
C ILE A 91 -20.65 1.58 -5.84
N CYS A 92 -19.58 1.90 -6.58
CA CYS A 92 -19.40 3.26 -7.10
C CYS A 92 -20.60 3.68 -7.98
N LYS A 93 -21.03 2.85 -8.93
CA LYS A 93 -22.18 3.15 -9.81
C LYS A 93 -23.47 3.35 -9.02
N GLU A 94 -23.76 2.47 -8.06
CA GLU A 94 -24.97 2.53 -7.21
C GLU A 94 -24.99 3.72 -6.26
N CYS A 95 -23.81 4.22 -5.88
CA CYS A 95 -23.66 5.40 -5.04
C CYS A 95 -23.47 6.70 -5.82
N GLY A 96 -23.52 6.61 -7.16
CA GLY A 96 -23.63 7.77 -8.03
C GLY A 96 -25.06 8.28 -8.04
N GLU A 97 -25.22 9.59 -7.93
CA GLU A 97 -26.52 10.20 -8.17
C GLU A 97 -26.86 10.15 -9.66
N ALA A 98 -28.07 9.68 -9.98
CA ALA A 98 -28.56 9.63 -11.35
C ALA A 98 -28.58 11.03 -11.98
N GLY A 99 -27.69 11.25 -12.95
CA GLY A 99 -27.64 12.49 -13.72
C GLY A 99 -26.79 13.64 -13.16
N SER A 100 -26.24 13.55 -11.93
CA SER A 100 -25.40 14.63 -11.36
C SER A 100 -23.89 14.36 -11.45
N GLY A 101 -23.48 13.10 -11.65
CA GLY A 101 -22.08 12.71 -11.67
C GLY A 101 -21.35 12.85 -10.33
N ALA A 102 -22.07 13.20 -9.25
CA ALA A 102 -21.57 13.25 -7.89
C ALA A 102 -21.70 11.88 -7.22
N LEU A 103 -20.62 11.44 -6.57
CA LEU A 103 -20.56 10.17 -5.85
C LEU A 103 -20.57 10.43 -4.34
N SER A 104 -21.43 9.73 -3.61
CA SER A 104 -21.52 9.85 -2.16
C SER A 104 -20.50 8.93 -1.46
N VAL A 105 -19.51 9.53 -0.79
CA VAL A 105 -18.53 8.81 0.05
C VAL A 105 -19.24 7.99 1.14
N GLY A 106 -20.29 8.57 1.75
CA GLY A 106 -21.06 7.90 2.80
C GLY A 106 -21.85 6.69 2.28
N CYS A 107 -22.47 6.81 1.11
CA CYS A 107 -23.11 5.66 0.46
C CYS A 107 -22.10 4.55 0.20
N PHE A 108 -20.94 4.91 -0.38
CA PHE A 108 -19.90 3.94 -0.71
C PHE A 108 -19.41 3.23 0.55
N LEU A 109 -19.03 3.96 1.59
CA LEU A 109 -18.55 3.38 2.86
C LEU A 109 -19.59 2.45 3.49
N ASN A 110 -20.86 2.84 3.50
CA ASN A 110 -21.91 2.00 4.06
C ASN A 110 -22.06 0.67 3.31
N ARG A 111 -22.10 0.71 1.96
CA ARG A 111 -22.21 -0.50 1.14
C ARG A 111 -20.93 -1.33 1.20
N TYR A 112 -19.78 -0.68 1.12
CA TYR A 112 -18.49 -1.34 1.12
C TYR A 112 -18.15 -1.99 2.46
N ASN A 113 -18.51 -1.37 3.59
CA ASN A 113 -18.36 -2.00 4.91
C ASN A 113 -19.21 -3.28 5.05
N LYS A 114 -20.39 -3.35 4.42
CA LYS A 114 -21.17 -4.60 4.36
C LYS A 114 -20.45 -5.67 3.54
N ARG A 115 -19.85 -5.29 2.39
CA ARG A 115 -19.02 -6.19 1.59
C ARG A 115 -17.79 -6.68 2.37
N LEU A 116 -17.11 -5.79 3.08
CA LEU A 116 -15.94 -6.12 3.90
C LEU A 116 -16.28 -7.12 5.00
N ARG A 117 -17.45 -7.01 5.64
CA ARG A 117 -17.91 -8.01 6.62
C ARG A 117 -18.08 -9.37 5.98
N LYS A 118 -18.74 -9.46 4.82
CA LYS A 118 -18.86 -10.72 4.07
C LYS A 118 -17.52 -11.34 3.71
N ILE A 119 -16.53 -10.50 3.37
CA ILE A 119 -15.15 -10.97 3.11
C ILE A 119 -14.51 -11.50 4.40
N ALA A 120 -14.63 -10.77 5.51
CA ALA A 120 -14.09 -11.16 6.81
C ALA A 120 -14.70 -12.47 7.34
N ASP A 121 -16.00 -12.65 7.11
CA ASP A 121 -16.78 -13.81 7.54
C ASP A 121 -16.59 -15.02 6.60
N GLY A 122 -15.86 -14.85 5.49
CA GLY A 122 -15.63 -15.89 4.50
C GLY A 122 -16.83 -16.21 3.60
N GLU A 123 -17.89 -15.38 3.65
CA GLU A 123 -19.08 -15.53 2.79
C GLU A 123 -18.78 -15.18 1.32
N THR A 124 -17.76 -14.36 1.06
CA THR A 124 -17.34 -13.99 -0.30
C THR A 124 -15.84 -13.76 -0.37
N GLU A 125 -15.25 -14.02 -1.54
CA GLU A 125 -13.84 -13.73 -1.77
C GLU A 125 -13.61 -12.26 -2.16
N ALA A 126 -12.47 -11.73 -1.72
CA ALA A 126 -12.01 -10.41 -2.12
C ALA A 126 -11.46 -10.42 -3.55
N ASP A 127 -11.98 -9.54 -4.40
CA ASP A 127 -11.46 -9.32 -5.74
C ASP A 127 -10.17 -8.46 -5.72
N TYR A 128 -9.54 -8.27 -6.88
CA TYR A 128 -8.28 -7.51 -6.94
C TYR A 128 -8.45 -6.00 -6.68
N VAL A 129 -9.64 -5.44 -6.86
CA VAL A 129 -9.99 -4.06 -6.50
C VAL A 129 -10.22 -3.96 -5.01
N ASP A 130 -10.88 -4.95 -4.40
CA ASP A 130 -11.10 -4.99 -2.94
C ASP A 130 -9.78 -4.91 -2.18
N LYS A 131 -8.72 -5.53 -2.68
CA LYS A 131 -7.37 -5.47 -2.08
C LYS A 131 -6.86 -4.04 -1.84
N ARG A 132 -7.38 -3.04 -2.56
CA ARG A 132 -7.04 -1.63 -2.37
C ARG A 132 -7.71 -1.01 -1.15
N PHE A 133 -8.82 -1.58 -0.69
CA PHE A 133 -9.61 -1.12 0.45
C PHE A 133 -9.45 -2.01 1.68
N LEU A 134 -9.06 -3.28 1.57
CA LEU A 134 -8.82 -4.13 2.74
C LEU A 134 -7.73 -3.56 3.66
N PRO A 135 -7.81 -3.70 4.98
CA PRO A 135 -6.74 -3.28 5.90
C PRO A 135 -5.37 -3.84 5.51
N GLN A 136 -4.31 -3.04 5.62
CA GLN A 136 -2.96 -3.48 5.25
C GLN A 136 -2.48 -4.64 6.12
N ASN A 137 -2.94 -4.70 7.38
CA ASN A 137 -2.58 -5.78 8.29
C ASN A 137 -3.21 -7.15 7.94
N TRP A 138 -4.18 -7.21 7.01
CA TRP A 138 -4.79 -8.46 6.55
C TRP A 138 -3.90 -9.22 5.56
N PHE A 139 -2.95 -8.55 4.92
CA PHE A 139 -2.05 -9.18 3.96
C PHE A 139 -0.87 -9.84 4.67
N CYS A 140 -0.24 -10.84 4.04
CA CYS A 140 1.07 -11.36 4.47
C CYS A 140 1.14 -11.94 5.90
N LYS A 141 0.01 -12.32 6.51
CA LYS A 141 -0.08 -12.61 7.96
C LYS A 141 0.59 -11.51 8.80
N PHE A 142 0.38 -10.24 8.41
CA PHE A 142 1.13 -9.13 8.99
C PHE A 142 0.96 -9.04 10.52
N HIS A 143 -0.24 -9.31 11.02
CA HIS A 143 -0.53 -9.28 12.46
C HIS A 143 0.41 -10.19 13.29
N SER A 144 0.80 -11.36 12.80
CA SER A 144 1.65 -12.31 13.54
C SER A 144 3.14 -12.05 13.34
N THR A 145 3.50 -11.23 12.35
CA THR A 145 4.90 -11.01 11.93
C THR A 145 5.32 -9.56 12.03
N ILE A 146 4.44 -8.64 12.45
CA ILE A 146 4.69 -7.20 12.46
C ILE A 146 5.95 -6.79 13.21
N SER A 147 6.26 -7.45 14.33
CA SER A 147 7.45 -7.16 15.13
C SER A 147 8.77 -7.42 14.38
N SER A 148 8.73 -8.15 13.27
CA SER A 148 9.88 -8.42 12.40
C SER A 148 10.11 -7.35 11.32
N TYR A 149 9.21 -6.38 11.20
CA TYR A 149 9.28 -5.30 10.21
C TYR A 149 9.67 -3.97 10.86
N GLN A 150 10.54 -3.22 10.18
CA GLN A 150 10.63 -1.78 10.39
C GLN A 150 9.45 -1.10 9.66
N ILE A 151 8.58 -0.43 10.41
CA ILE A 151 7.41 0.26 9.85
C ILE A 151 7.82 1.64 9.33
N LEU A 152 7.60 1.87 8.03
CA LEU A 152 7.87 3.11 7.32
C LEU A 152 6.55 3.76 6.92
N LYS A 153 6.15 4.79 7.65
CA LYS A 153 4.89 5.50 7.36
C LYS A 153 5.05 6.43 6.17
N VAL A 154 4.11 6.40 5.23
CA VAL A 154 4.04 7.39 4.17
C VAL A 154 3.57 8.73 4.76
N PRO A 155 4.22 9.85 4.42
CA PRO A 155 3.80 11.17 4.85
C PRO A 155 2.34 11.41 4.49
N SER A 156 1.56 11.71 5.52
CA SER A 156 0.27 12.33 5.38
C SER A 156 0.47 13.81 5.02
N ASN A 157 -0.37 14.35 4.13
CA ASN A 157 -0.40 15.80 3.90
C ASN A 157 -0.79 16.62 5.16
N GLN A 158 -1.18 15.95 6.25
CA GLN A 158 -1.74 16.55 7.46
C GLN A 158 -0.85 16.38 8.71
N SER A 159 0.17 15.54 8.67
CA SER A 159 1.08 15.35 9.80
C SER A 159 2.34 16.20 9.62
N LYS A 160 2.71 16.96 10.64
CA LYS A 160 3.92 17.80 10.63
C LYS A 160 5.22 17.03 10.89
N ASP A 161 5.15 15.75 11.29
CA ASP A 161 6.25 15.05 11.97
C ASP A 161 6.82 13.79 11.29
N TYR A 162 6.60 13.56 9.99
CA TYR A 162 7.20 12.40 9.32
C TYR A 162 8.34 12.78 8.36
N LYS A 163 9.50 12.18 8.61
CA LYS A 163 10.65 12.18 7.70
C LYS A 163 10.24 11.57 6.35
N ASP A 164 10.74 12.15 5.27
CA ASP A 164 10.58 11.65 3.89
C ASP A 164 10.79 10.12 3.84
N VAL A 165 9.89 9.37 3.19
CA VAL A 165 10.01 7.92 2.98
C VAL A 165 11.39 7.61 2.39
N SER A 166 11.88 8.48 1.52
CA SER A 166 13.24 8.41 0.97
C SER A 166 14.31 8.31 2.06
N ALA A 167 14.30 9.24 3.01
CA ALA A 167 15.30 9.28 4.08
C ALA A 167 15.20 8.05 4.98
N ASN A 168 13.98 7.60 5.30
CA ASN A 168 13.78 6.41 6.14
C ASN A 168 14.25 5.13 5.45
N LEU A 169 14.00 4.99 4.14
CA LEU A 169 14.48 3.86 3.34
C LEU A 169 16.00 3.90 3.19
N GLY A 170 16.58 5.05 2.87
CA GLY A 170 18.04 5.20 2.79
C GLY A 170 18.72 4.81 4.10
N ASN A 171 18.18 5.28 5.24
CA ASN A 171 18.67 4.90 6.56
C ASN A 171 18.50 3.40 6.84
N PHE A 172 17.35 2.82 6.48
CA PHE A 172 17.11 1.39 6.62
C PHE A 172 18.16 0.57 5.87
N PHE A 173 18.42 0.88 4.59
CA PHE A 173 19.39 0.15 3.79
C PHE A 173 20.82 0.34 4.31
N ALA A 174 21.21 1.57 4.65
CA ALA A 174 22.54 1.86 5.19
C ALA A 174 22.80 1.13 6.51
N ALA A 175 21.82 1.13 7.43
CA ALA A 175 21.90 0.42 8.71
C ALA A 175 21.98 -1.10 8.54
N ASN A 176 21.56 -1.63 7.40
CA ASN A 176 21.56 -3.06 7.09
C ASN A 176 22.66 -3.46 6.09
N GLY A 177 23.75 -2.69 6.02
CA GLY A 177 24.99 -3.07 5.33
C GLY A 177 25.04 -2.74 3.84
N VAL A 178 24.05 -2.00 3.31
CA VAL A 178 24.12 -1.44 1.96
C VAL A 178 25.08 -0.25 1.98
N LYS A 179 25.99 -0.16 0.99
CA LYS A 179 26.93 0.96 0.89
C LYS A 179 26.16 2.28 0.82
N LYS A 180 26.63 3.30 1.54
CA LYS A 180 25.97 4.60 1.69
C LYS A 180 25.41 5.17 0.38
N TYR A 181 26.22 5.24 -0.68
CA TYR A 181 25.77 5.76 -1.97
C TYR A 181 24.64 4.93 -2.61
N GLN A 182 24.64 3.61 -2.43
CA GLN A 182 23.59 2.74 -2.96
C GLN A 182 22.31 2.88 -2.13
N ALA A 183 22.45 3.01 -0.81
CA ALA A 183 21.34 3.25 0.08
C ALA A 183 20.67 4.62 -0.20
N GLU A 184 21.47 5.65 -0.48
CA GLU A 184 20.98 6.96 -0.93
C GLU A 184 20.20 6.85 -2.25
N VAL A 185 20.73 6.16 -3.26
CA VAL A 185 20.02 5.92 -4.53
C VAL A 185 18.69 5.18 -4.32
N LEU A 186 18.68 4.17 -3.44
CA LEU A 186 17.45 3.41 -3.11
C LEU A 186 16.42 4.28 -2.38
N GLY A 187 16.86 5.12 -1.46
CA GLY A 187 16.01 6.11 -0.80
C GLY A 187 15.44 7.11 -1.79
N ASP A 188 16.31 7.69 -2.63
CA ASP A 188 15.95 8.73 -3.61
C ASP A 188 14.92 8.27 -4.65
N ALA A 189 14.79 6.95 -4.89
CA ALA A 189 13.68 6.40 -5.70
C ALA A 189 12.28 6.73 -5.12
N PHE A 190 12.20 7.03 -3.83
CA PHE A 190 10.99 7.45 -3.11
C PHE A 190 11.00 8.94 -2.76
N LYS A 191 11.93 9.72 -3.31
CA LYS A 191 12.00 11.16 -3.04
C LYS A 191 10.73 11.85 -3.53
N GLY A 192 10.10 12.62 -2.64
CA GLY A 192 8.83 13.28 -2.94
C GLY A 192 7.65 12.31 -3.08
N PHE A 193 7.80 11.04 -2.69
CA PHE A 193 6.69 10.10 -2.62
C PHE A 193 5.68 10.59 -1.59
N LYS A 194 4.44 10.75 -2.05
CA LYS A 194 3.30 11.19 -1.24
C LYS A 194 2.08 10.35 -1.59
N LEU A 195 1.21 10.13 -0.60
CA LEU A 195 -0.10 9.56 -0.85
C LEU A 195 -0.94 10.51 -1.69
N GLY A 196 -1.68 9.91 -2.61
CA GLY A 196 -2.57 10.62 -3.52
C GLY A 196 -3.09 9.72 -4.62
N PRO A 197 -3.99 10.24 -5.46
CA PRO A 197 -4.54 9.48 -6.57
C PRO A 197 -3.44 9.07 -7.55
N LYS A 198 -3.68 7.95 -8.23
CA LYS A 198 -2.78 7.37 -9.24
C LYS A 198 -2.56 8.32 -10.42
N THR A 199 -3.61 9.03 -10.85
CA THR A 199 -3.48 10.11 -11.84
C THR A 199 -3.42 11.46 -11.15
N LYS A 200 -2.66 12.38 -11.73
CA LYS A 200 -2.54 13.76 -11.25
C LYS A 200 -3.43 14.73 -12.03
N ARG A 201 -4.55 14.27 -12.59
CA ARG A 201 -5.50 15.19 -13.25
C ARG A 201 -6.26 15.93 -12.15
N ALA A 202 -6.62 17.18 -12.44
CA ALA A 202 -7.23 18.08 -11.46
C ALA A 202 -8.44 17.45 -10.76
N LYS A 203 -9.32 16.77 -11.52
CA LYS A 203 -10.50 16.11 -10.97
C LYS A 203 -10.15 15.07 -9.89
N GLU A 204 -9.21 14.15 -10.13
CA GLU A 204 -8.91 13.12 -9.12
C GLU A 204 -8.18 13.70 -7.91
N VAL A 205 -7.33 14.71 -8.12
CA VAL A 205 -6.66 15.40 -7.01
C VAL A 205 -7.68 16.08 -6.10
N ASP A 206 -8.67 16.74 -6.70
CA ASP A 206 -9.78 17.38 -5.99
C ASP A 206 -10.68 16.36 -5.27
N GLU A 207 -11.09 15.28 -5.94
CA GLU A 207 -11.90 14.22 -5.33
C GLU A 207 -11.19 13.51 -4.17
N PHE A 208 -9.89 13.28 -4.29
CA PHE A 208 -9.07 12.74 -3.19
C PHE A 208 -9.11 13.67 -1.97
N ALA A 209 -8.90 14.98 -2.16
CA ALA A 209 -8.93 15.96 -1.09
C ALA A 209 -10.33 16.07 -0.46
N LYS A 210 -11.38 16.15 -1.28
CA LYS A 210 -12.78 16.18 -0.84
C LYS A 210 -13.17 14.94 -0.04
N THR A 211 -12.73 13.76 -0.47
CA THR A 211 -13.00 12.50 0.24
C THR A 211 -12.39 12.51 1.64
N ILE A 212 -11.15 12.97 1.77
CA ILE A 212 -10.49 13.10 3.08
C ILE A 212 -11.27 14.06 3.97
N LEU A 213 -11.59 15.26 3.48
CA LEU A 213 -12.35 16.26 4.23
C LEU A 213 -13.73 15.74 4.65
N ALA A 214 -14.47 15.10 3.75
CA ALA A 214 -15.77 14.52 4.03
C ALA A 214 -15.72 13.49 5.17
N ILE A 215 -14.68 12.64 5.20
CA ILE A 215 -14.46 11.69 6.30
C ILE A 215 -14.09 12.43 7.58
N GLN A 216 -13.23 13.46 7.49
CA GLN A 216 -12.75 14.19 8.66
C GLN A 216 -13.77 15.12 9.31
N GLU A 217 -14.76 15.56 8.58
CA GLU A 217 -15.79 16.46 9.10
C GLU A 217 -17.03 15.69 9.56
N ASN A 218 -17.19 14.44 9.15
CA ASN A 218 -18.35 13.61 9.48
C ASN A 218 -18.00 12.50 10.50
N PRO A 219 -18.45 12.61 11.77
CA PRO A 219 -18.15 11.62 12.81
C PRO A 219 -18.58 10.19 12.46
N THR A 220 -19.71 10.02 11.77
CA THR A 220 -20.22 8.71 11.34
C THR A 220 -19.27 8.07 10.33
N LEU A 221 -18.74 8.85 9.37
CA LEU A 221 -17.78 8.34 8.39
C LEU A 221 -16.42 8.03 9.05
N LYS A 222 -15.97 8.86 10.00
CA LYS A 222 -14.78 8.53 10.81
C LYS A 222 -14.94 7.21 11.53
N GLU A 223 -16.08 6.99 12.19
CA GLU A 223 -16.33 5.76 12.94
C GLU A 223 -16.32 4.54 12.01
N MET A 224 -16.90 4.66 10.81
CA MET A 224 -16.86 3.61 9.79
C MET A 224 -15.43 3.27 9.36
N ILE A 225 -14.59 4.29 9.09
CA ILE A 225 -13.16 4.11 8.76
C ILE A 225 -12.40 3.49 9.92
N MET A 226 -12.59 4.01 11.14
CA MET A 226 -11.96 3.49 12.35
C MET A 226 -12.28 2.02 12.57
N LYS A 227 -13.55 1.60 12.42
CA LYS A 227 -13.94 0.20 12.55
C LYS A 227 -13.30 -0.68 11.48
N THR A 228 -13.26 -0.21 10.24
CA THR A 228 -12.67 -0.95 9.13
C THR A 228 -11.16 -1.14 9.30
N TYR A 229 -10.45 -0.09 9.72
CA TYR A 229 -8.99 -0.06 9.78
C TYR A 229 -8.43 -0.06 11.21
N TYR A 230 -9.22 -0.49 12.20
CA TYR A 230 -8.85 -0.40 13.62
C TYR A 230 -7.45 -0.96 13.90
N PHE A 231 -7.17 -2.14 13.35
CA PHE A 231 -5.88 -2.78 13.54
C PHE A 231 -4.75 -2.09 12.79
N ASP A 232 -4.99 -1.44 11.66
CA ASP A 232 -3.97 -0.62 10.99
C ASP A 232 -3.60 0.59 11.86
N TYR A 233 -4.60 1.25 12.47
CA TYR A 233 -4.34 2.34 13.44
C TYR A 233 -3.49 1.84 14.61
N PHE A 234 -3.90 0.73 15.21
CA PHE A 234 -3.23 0.14 16.37
C PHE A 234 -1.81 -0.31 16.05
N TYR A 235 -1.65 -1.17 15.04
CA TYR A 235 -0.38 -1.80 14.72
C TYR A 235 0.65 -0.83 14.15
N PHE A 236 0.21 0.17 13.40
CA PHE A 236 1.12 1.16 12.80
C PHE A 236 1.26 2.41 13.67
N GLY A 237 0.54 2.50 14.80
CA GLY A 237 0.60 3.65 15.70
C GLY A 237 0.17 4.95 15.01
N TYR A 238 -0.89 4.91 14.20
CA TYR A 238 -1.55 6.12 13.73
C TYR A 238 -2.48 6.66 14.81
N ASP A 239 -2.60 7.97 14.91
CA ASP A 239 -3.49 8.59 15.88
C ASP A 239 -4.93 8.16 15.60
N MET A 240 -5.55 7.53 16.60
CA MET A 240 -6.97 7.25 16.55
C MET A 240 -7.72 8.59 16.61
N LEU A 241 -8.70 8.76 15.71
CA LEU A 241 -9.31 10.07 15.40
C LEU A 241 -10.09 10.72 16.56
N ASN A 242 -10.23 10.03 17.68
CA ASN A 242 -10.71 10.57 18.95
C ASN A 242 -9.57 10.48 19.95
N GLY A 243 -9.03 11.63 20.36
CA GLY A 243 -7.99 11.70 21.37
C GLY A 243 -8.34 10.85 22.58
N THR A 244 -7.33 10.15 23.11
CA THR A 244 -7.35 9.35 24.34
C THR A 244 -8.24 8.10 24.34
N HIS A 245 -7.68 6.99 23.89
CA HIS A 245 -7.66 5.81 24.75
C HIS A 245 -6.24 5.70 25.32
N LYS A 246 -6.05 6.18 26.56
CA LYS A 246 -4.97 5.65 27.38
C LYS A 246 -5.32 4.18 27.65
N HIS A 247 -4.47 3.29 27.19
CA HIS A 247 -4.50 1.91 27.62
C HIS A 247 -3.84 1.87 29.00
N ASP A 248 -4.66 1.75 30.03
CA ASP A 248 -4.26 1.11 31.29
C ASP A 248 -4.24 -0.41 31.08
#